data_AF-U6DX39-F1
#
_entry.id   AF-U6DX39-F1
#
_cell.length_a   1.000
_cell.length_b   1.000
_cell.length_c   1.000
_cell.angle_alpha   90.00
_cell.angle_beta   90.00
_cell.angle_gamma   90.00
#
_symmetry.space_group_name_H-M   'P 1'
#
loop_
_entity.id
_entity.type
_entity.pdbx_description
1 polymer ?
#
loop_
_entity_poly.entity_id
_entity_poly.type
_entity_poly.pdbx_seq_one_letter_code
_entity_poly.pdbx_strand_id
1 'polypeptide(L)'
;QCLNHSQNLLRAVSSTLQKAQQTLELYSCTSEEIDHEDITKDKTSTVEACLPLELTMNESCLASREISLITNGSCLASRKASFMTTLCLSSIYEDLKMYQVEFKAMNAKLLMDPKRQIFLDQSMLTAIDDLLQALNFNSVTVPQTSSLEEPDFYKTKIKLCILLHAFRIRAVTIDRMMSYLNSS
;
A
#
# COMPACT_ATOMS: atom_id res chain seq x y z
N GLN A 1 -2.51 -6.83 -16.89
CA GLN A 1 -1.58 -7.44 -15.90
C GLN A 1 -1.72 -6.78 -14.53
N CYS A 2 -1.57 -5.45 -14.41
CA CYS A 2 -1.63 -4.74 -13.13
C CYS A 2 -2.98 -4.81 -12.40
N LEU A 3 -4.10 -4.87 -13.13
CA LEU A 3 -5.42 -5.15 -12.52
C LEU A 3 -5.47 -6.49 -11.78
N ASN A 4 -4.88 -7.55 -12.33
CA ASN A 4 -4.86 -8.84 -11.65
C ASN A 4 -4.01 -8.76 -10.36
N HIS A 5 -2.86 -8.08 -10.42
CA HIS A 5 -2.03 -7.86 -9.24
C HIS A 5 -2.72 -6.99 -8.18
N SER A 6 -3.46 -5.93 -8.56
CA SER A 6 -4.22 -5.11 -7.60
C SER A 6 -5.35 -5.88 -6.94
N GLN A 7 -6.10 -6.69 -7.70
CA GLN A 7 -7.16 -7.54 -7.17
C GLN A 7 -6.60 -8.60 -6.22
N ASN A 8 -5.45 -9.19 -6.57
CA ASN A 8 -4.77 -10.15 -5.71
C ASN A 8 -4.26 -9.48 -4.41
N LEU A 9 -3.69 -8.28 -4.50
CA LEU A 9 -3.31 -7.49 -3.33
C LEU A 9 -4.50 -7.19 -2.42
N LEU A 10 -5.60 -6.66 -2.98
CA LEU A 10 -6.80 -6.36 -2.21
C LEU A 10 -7.38 -7.60 -1.52
N ARG A 11 -7.40 -8.74 -2.22
CA ARG A 11 -7.84 -10.02 -1.64
C ARG A 11 -6.93 -10.48 -0.50
N ALA A 12 -5.62 -10.46 -0.70
CA ALA A 12 -4.64 -10.90 0.29
C ALA A 12 -4.66 -10.03 1.55
N VAL A 13 -4.74 -8.70 1.39
CA VAL A 13 -4.85 -7.76 2.51
C VAL A 13 -6.16 -7.95 3.25
N SER A 14 -7.28 -8.10 2.53
CA SER A 14 -8.59 -8.33 3.17
C SER A 14 -8.62 -9.63 3.97
N SER A 15 -8.05 -10.71 3.43
CA SER A 15 -7.92 -11.99 4.13
C SER A 15 -7.03 -11.88 5.38
N THR A 16 -5.90 -11.19 5.25
CA THR A 16 -4.96 -10.98 6.37
C THR A 16 -5.59 -10.14 7.47
N LEU A 17 -6.31 -9.07 7.10
CA LEU A 17 -7.04 -8.23 8.06
C LEU A 17 -8.12 -9.02 8.78
N GLN A 18 -8.92 -9.81 8.06
CA GLN A 18 -9.96 -10.65 8.66
C GLN A 18 -9.35 -11.64 9.68
N LYS A 19 -8.25 -12.29 9.31
CA LYS A 19 -7.52 -13.20 10.21
C LYS A 19 -7.00 -12.46 11.45
N ALA A 20 -6.48 -11.24 11.27
CA ALA A 20 -6.02 -10.42 12.39
C ALA A 20 -7.15 -10.07 13.35
N GLN A 21 -8.31 -9.66 12.84
CA GLN A 21 -9.49 -9.35 13.66
C GLN A 21 -9.97 -10.57 14.46
N GLN A 22 -9.99 -11.76 13.85
CA GLN A 22 -10.40 -13.01 14.51
C GLN A 22 -9.39 -13.52 15.53
N THR A 23 -8.10 -13.24 15.35
CA THR A 23 -7.04 -13.81 16.19
C THR A 23 -6.60 -12.86 17.29
N LEU A 24 -6.81 -11.56 17.09
CA LEU A 24 -6.44 -10.49 18.01
C LEU A 24 -7.68 -9.86 18.66
N GLU A 25 -8.74 -10.63 18.94
CA GLU A 25 -10.01 -10.11 19.49
C GLU A 25 -9.87 -9.27 20.77
N LEU A 26 -8.87 -9.56 21.61
CA LEU A 26 -8.57 -8.83 22.84
C LEU A 26 -7.73 -7.56 22.64
N TYR A 27 -7.32 -7.32 21.39
CA TYR A 27 -6.60 -6.14 20.96
C TYR A 27 -7.60 -5.31 20.16
N SER A 28 -7.68 -4.00 20.39
CA SER A 28 -8.61 -3.09 19.70
C SER A 28 -8.37 -3.07 18.19
N CYS A 29 -8.84 -4.11 17.49
CA CYS A 29 -8.58 -4.40 16.09
C CYS A 29 -9.82 -4.09 15.20
N THR A 30 -10.89 -3.60 15.82
CA THR A 30 -12.16 -3.25 15.17
C THR A 30 -12.03 -1.90 14.46
N SER A 31 -12.88 -1.65 13.46
CA SER A 31 -12.80 -0.41 12.69
C SER A 31 -13.17 0.82 13.53
N GLU A 32 -13.98 0.64 14.57
CA GLU A 32 -14.45 1.73 15.43
C GLU A 32 -13.43 2.12 16.52
N GLU A 33 -12.56 1.20 16.93
CA GLU A 33 -11.62 1.41 18.04
C GLU A 33 -10.20 1.77 17.59
N ILE A 34 -9.91 1.63 16.29
CA ILE A 34 -8.60 1.90 15.70
C ILE A 34 -8.50 3.36 15.25
N ASP A 35 -7.43 4.03 15.67
CA ASP A 35 -6.99 5.25 14.99
C ASP A 35 -6.49 4.89 13.59
N HIS A 36 -7.14 5.41 12.54
CA HIS A 36 -6.79 5.14 11.15
C HIS A 36 -5.56 5.95 10.73
N GLU A 37 -4.42 5.66 11.37
CA GLU A 37 -3.15 6.31 11.05
C GLU A 37 -2.70 5.92 9.64
N ASP A 38 -2.67 6.91 8.75
CA ASP A 38 -2.17 6.76 7.40
C ASP A 38 -0.70 7.16 7.34
N ILE A 39 0.18 6.17 7.28
CA ILE A 39 1.64 6.37 7.29
C ILE A 39 2.17 7.13 6.07
N THR A 40 1.31 7.40 5.07
CA THR A 40 1.64 8.10 3.83
C THR A 40 1.07 9.51 3.75
N LYS A 41 0.27 9.96 4.73
CA LYS A 41 -0.53 11.20 4.74
C LYS A 41 0.20 12.48 4.29
N ASP A 42 1.50 12.59 4.57
CA ASP A 42 2.35 13.73 4.20
C ASP A 42 3.57 13.35 3.33
N LYS A 43 3.63 12.09 2.88
CA LYS A 43 4.76 11.54 2.11
C LYS A 43 4.41 11.30 0.66
N THR A 44 3.14 11.04 0.37
CA THR A 44 2.62 10.84 -0.98
C THR A 44 1.28 11.52 -1.14
N SER A 45 1.02 12.05 -2.33
CA SER A 45 -0.27 12.64 -2.69
C SER A 45 -1.15 11.66 -3.44
N THR A 46 -1.11 10.35 -3.13
CA THR A 46 -1.79 9.31 -3.93
C THR A 46 -3.28 9.57 -4.11
N VAL A 47 -3.96 10.10 -3.09
CA VAL A 47 -5.40 10.46 -3.19
C VAL A 47 -5.66 11.54 -4.24
N GLU A 48 -4.82 12.57 -4.26
CA GLU A 48 -4.90 13.70 -5.19
C GLU A 48 -4.46 13.27 -6.60
N ALA A 49 -3.33 12.57 -6.69
CA ALA A 49 -2.72 12.16 -7.94
C ALA A 49 -3.57 11.14 -8.72
N CYS A 50 -4.32 10.29 -8.03
CA CYS A 50 -5.12 9.21 -8.62
C CYS A 50 -6.59 9.57 -8.86
N LEU A 51 -6.97 10.86 -8.78
CA LEU A 51 -8.31 11.29 -9.11
C LEU A 51 -8.53 11.18 -10.64
N PRO A 52 -9.59 10.48 -11.11
CA PRO A 52 -9.90 10.40 -12.54
C PRO A 52 -10.09 11.78 -13.18
N LEU A 53 -9.68 11.89 -14.44
CA LEU A 53 -9.68 13.16 -15.19
C LEU A 53 -11.09 13.76 -15.33
N GLU A 54 -12.12 12.92 -15.41
CA GLU A 54 -13.53 13.33 -15.45
C GLU A 54 -13.98 14.01 -14.16
N LEU A 55 -13.29 13.75 -13.04
CA LEU A 55 -13.56 14.33 -11.73
C LEU A 55 -12.65 15.55 -11.43
N THR A 56 -11.59 15.76 -12.21
CA THR A 56 -10.65 16.90 -12.06
C THR A 56 -11.02 18.13 -12.88
N MET A 57 -12.24 18.21 -13.45
CA MET A 57 -12.65 19.30 -14.36
C MET A 57 -12.58 20.72 -13.75
N ASN A 58 -12.42 20.83 -12.43
CA ASN A 58 -12.04 22.07 -11.77
C ASN A 58 -10.58 21.94 -11.29
N GLU A 59 -9.65 22.58 -11.99
CA GLU A 59 -8.19 22.57 -11.77
C GLU A 59 -7.72 23.08 -10.38
N SER A 60 -8.62 23.24 -9.40
CA SER A 60 -8.29 23.82 -8.09
C SER A 60 -7.41 22.92 -7.20
N CYS A 61 -7.29 21.63 -7.54
CA CYS A 61 -6.59 20.65 -6.71
C CYS A 61 -5.23 20.21 -7.27
N LEU A 62 -4.67 20.83 -8.32
CA LEU A 62 -3.43 20.33 -8.95
C LEU A 62 -2.30 21.37 -8.90
N ALA A 63 -1.31 21.15 -8.02
CA ALA A 63 -0.03 21.84 -8.10
C ALA A 63 0.89 21.07 -9.06
N SER A 64 1.14 21.65 -10.24
CA SER A 64 1.97 21.05 -11.30
C SER A 64 3.41 20.77 -10.82
N ARG A 65 3.82 19.51 -10.76
CA ARG A 65 5.23 19.12 -10.63
C ARG A 65 5.58 17.98 -11.56
N GLU A 66 6.35 18.29 -12.61
CA GLU A 66 6.80 17.33 -13.62
C GLU A 66 7.70 16.23 -13.04
N ILE A 67 7.36 14.97 -13.29
CA ILE A 67 8.28 13.82 -13.18
C ILE A 67 8.13 13.00 -14.47
N SER A 68 9.20 12.90 -15.26
CA SER A 68 9.27 12.10 -16.47
C SER A 68 9.97 10.77 -16.17
N LEU A 69 9.22 9.66 -16.17
CA LEU A 69 9.76 8.31 -16.07
C LEU A 69 9.12 7.43 -17.14
N ILE A 70 9.92 6.99 -18.11
CA ILE A 70 9.53 6.00 -19.12
C ILE A 70 10.29 4.72 -18.79
N THR A 71 9.60 3.73 -18.23
CA THR A 71 10.14 2.36 -18.08
C THR A 71 9.33 1.40 -18.94
N ASN A 72 9.97 0.77 -19.92
CA ASN A 72 9.36 -0.24 -20.78
C ASN A 72 8.98 -1.50 -19.98
N GLY A 73 7.78 -2.03 -20.20
CA GLY A 73 7.25 -3.22 -19.49
C GLY A 73 6.47 -2.94 -18.21
N SER A 74 6.20 -1.66 -17.88
CA SER A 74 5.36 -1.24 -16.76
C SER A 74 3.87 -1.20 -17.11
N CYS A 75 3.00 -1.00 -16.10
CA CYS A 75 1.57 -0.70 -16.29
C CYS A 75 1.29 0.48 -17.25
N LEU A 76 2.31 1.26 -17.61
CA LEU A 76 2.24 2.40 -18.54
C LEU A 76 2.20 2.01 -20.02
N ALA A 77 2.29 0.72 -20.37
CA ALA A 77 2.27 0.26 -21.77
C ALA A 77 0.92 0.49 -22.50
N SER A 78 -0.09 1.07 -21.84
CA SER A 78 -1.30 1.55 -22.50
C SER A 78 -0.97 2.74 -23.41
N ARG A 79 -1.56 2.78 -24.61
CA ARG A 79 -1.12 3.55 -25.78
C ARG A 79 -1.20 5.09 -25.63
N LYS A 80 -1.52 5.62 -24.44
CA LYS A 80 -1.49 7.04 -24.03
C LYS A 80 -1.65 7.14 -22.50
N ALA A 81 -0.62 6.82 -21.71
CA ALA A 81 -0.63 7.16 -20.29
C ALA A 81 -0.50 8.70 -20.16
N SER A 82 -1.52 9.35 -19.59
CA SER A 82 -1.48 10.80 -19.35
C SER A 82 -0.45 11.13 -18.26
N PHE A 83 0.02 12.38 -18.20
CA PHE A 83 0.88 12.85 -17.12
C PHE A 83 0.31 12.55 -15.72
N MET A 84 -1.00 12.74 -15.55
CA MET A 84 -1.74 12.42 -14.32
C MET A 84 -1.68 10.93 -13.98
N THR A 85 -1.79 10.07 -15.00
CA THR A 85 -1.65 8.62 -14.83
C THR A 85 -0.27 8.24 -14.32
N THR A 86 0.79 8.84 -14.86
CA THR A 86 2.18 8.60 -14.41
C THR A 86 2.39 9.06 -12.97
N LEU A 87 1.88 10.23 -12.59
CA LEU A 87 2.00 10.76 -11.22
C LEU A 87 1.27 9.88 -10.21
N CYS A 88 0.05 9.44 -10.54
CA CYS A 88 -0.71 8.49 -9.72
C CYS A 88 0.08 7.19 -9.51
N LEU A 89 0.55 6.57 -10.61
CA LEU A 89 1.23 5.28 -10.54
C LEU A 89 2.56 5.36 -9.78
N SER A 90 3.29 6.49 -9.91
CA SER A 90 4.48 6.76 -9.10
C SER A 90 4.14 6.89 -7.61
N SER A 91 3.04 7.57 -7.29
CA SER A 91 2.59 7.73 -5.89
C SER A 91 2.16 6.41 -5.28
N ILE A 92 1.43 5.58 -6.04
CA ILE A 92 1.08 4.20 -5.66
C ILE A 92 2.33 3.37 -5.38
N TYR A 93 3.35 3.48 -6.23
CA TYR A 93 4.60 2.74 -6.04
C TYR A 93 5.29 3.12 -4.72
N GLU A 94 5.37 4.41 -4.38
CA GLU A 94 5.97 4.86 -3.11
C GLU A 94 5.14 4.45 -1.90
N ASP A 95 3.80 4.47 -1.99
CA ASP A 95 2.92 3.91 -0.95
C ASP A 95 3.25 2.44 -0.69
N LEU A 96 3.27 1.63 -1.75
CA LEU A 96 3.55 0.19 -1.66
C LEU A 96 4.92 -0.07 -1.02
N LYS A 97 5.95 0.71 -1.36
CA LYS A 97 7.29 0.59 -0.79
C LYS A 97 7.31 0.91 0.70
N MET A 98 6.61 1.96 1.14
CA MET A 98 6.50 2.29 2.56
C MET A 98 5.80 1.19 3.36
N TYR A 99 4.65 0.73 2.87
CA TYR A 99 3.93 -0.38 3.50
C TYR A 99 4.75 -1.68 3.50
N GLN A 100 5.46 -1.98 2.41
CA GLN A 100 6.33 -3.16 2.30
C GLN A 100 7.39 -3.19 3.42
N VAL A 101 8.07 -2.07 3.66
CA VAL A 101 9.12 -1.99 4.70
C VAL A 101 8.52 -2.18 6.09
N GLU A 102 7.42 -1.49 6.40
CA GLU A 102 6.73 -1.62 7.69
C GLU A 102 6.24 -3.05 7.93
N PHE A 103 5.60 -3.68 6.95
CA PHE A 103 5.11 -5.05 7.07
C PHE A 103 6.25 -6.07 7.19
N LYS A 104 7.36 -5.91 6.46
CA LYS A 104 8.55 -6.77 6.61
C LYS A 104 9.16 -6.65 8.01
N ALA A 105 9.29 -5.42 8.53
CA ALA A 105 9.80 -5.18 9.88
C ALA A 105 8.89 -5.77 10.97
N MET A 106 7.56 -5.59 10.85
CA MET A 106 6.60 -6.18 11.77
C MET A 106 6.62 -7.71 11.70
N ASN A 107 6.67 -8.30 10.51
CA ASN A 107 6.74 -9.75 10.36
C ASN A 107 7.98 -10.32 11.06
N ALA A 108 9.14 -9.68 10.92
CA ALA A 108 10.36 -10.08 11.62
C ALA A 108 10.19 -10.05 13.15
N LYS A 109 9.51 -9.03 13.70
CA LYS A 109 9.19 -8.96 15.14
C LYS A 109 8.20 -10.06 15.55
N LEU A 110 7.13 -10.28 14.79
CA LEU A 110 6.10 -11.28 15.11
C LEU A 110 6.63 -12.72 15.07
N LEU A 111 7.60 -13.01 14.20
CA LEU A 111 8.28 -14.32 14.17
C LEU A 111 9.05 -14.63 15.47
N MET A 112 9.46 -13.59 16.21
CA MET A 112 10.13 -13.70 17.50
C MET A 112 9.15 -13.75 18.69
N ASP A 113 7.84 -13.55 18.47
CA ASP A 113 6.85 -13.62 19.55
C ASP A 113 6.74 -15.06 20.08
N PRO A 114 7.09 -15.32 21.35
CA PRO A 114 6.97 -16.66 21.92
C PRO A 114 5.53 -17.17 21.95
N LYS A 115 4.53 -16.27 21.99
CA LYS A 115 3.11 -16.64 22.00
C LYS A 115 2.59 -17.04 20.62
N ARG A 116 3.28 -16.65 19.54
CA ARG A 116 2.96 -16.99 18.14
C ARG A 116 1.47 -16.82 17.79
N GLN A 117 0.84 -15.78 18.33
CA GLN A 117 -0.61 -15.57 18.18
C GLN A 117 -0.98 -15.28 16.74
N ILE A 118 -0.17 -14.50 16.03
CA ILE A 118 -0.44 -14.11 14.64
C ILE A 118 0.85 -14.10 13.84
N PHE A 119 0.71 -14.45 12.56
CA PHE A 119 1.75 -14.31 11.55
C PHE A 119 1.21 -13.48 10.39
N LEU A 120 2.04 -12.62 9.83
CA LEU A 120 1.69 -11.92 8.61
C LEU A 120 1.65 -12.91 7.45
N ASP A 121 0.60 -12.86 6.65
CA ASP A 121 0.45 -13.78 5.54
C ASP A 121 1.51 -13.51 4.47
N GLN A 122 2.28 -14.55 4.11
CA GLN A 122 3.31 -14.43 3.09
C GLN A 122 2.70 -14.06 1.72
N SER A 123 1.47 -14.51 1.45
CA SER A 123 0.77 -14.16 0.21
C SER A 123 0.51 -12.66 0.08
N MET A 124 0.29 -11.96 1.20
CA MET A 124 0.14 -10.51 1.22
C MET A 124 1.46 -9.81 0.90
N LEU A 125 2.57 -10.23 1.53
CA LEU A 125 3.90 -9.68 1.25
C LEU A 125 4.30 -9.90 -0.22
N THR A 126 4.04 -11.09 -0.74
CA THR A 126 4.29 -11.41 -2.16
C THR A 126 3.40 -10.58 -3.09
N ALA A 127 2.13 -10.37 -2.77
CA ALA A 127 1.26 -9.53 -3.59
C ALA A 127 1.72 -8.06 -3.66
N ILE A 128 2.33 -7.54 -2.59
CA ILE A 128 2.98 -6.21 -2.59
C ILE A 128 4.19 -6.24 -3.54
N ASP A 129 5.07 -7.23 -3.41
CA ASP A 129 6.28 -7.38 -4.22
C ASP A 129 5.94 -7.51 -5.72
N ASP A 130 4.94 -8.33 -6.05
CA ASP A 130 4.46 -8.55 -7.42
C ASP A 130 3.92 -7.25 -8.04
N LEU A 131 3.15 -6.46 -7.28
CA LEU A 131 2.59 -5.20 -7.79
C LEU A 131 3.68 -4.14 -7.95
N LEU A 132 4.62 -4.04 -7.01
CA LEU A 132 5.80 -3.17 -7.14
C LEU A 132 6.60 -3.51 -8.40
N GLN A 133 6.82 -4.81 -8.65
CA GLN A 133 7.53 -5.27 -9.84
C GLN A 133 6.76 -4.95 -11.13
N ALA A 134 5.44 -5.15 -11.15
CA ALA A 134 4.60 -4.84 -12.31
C ALA A 134 4.53 -3.33 -12.62
N LEU A 135 4.62 -2.48 -11.60
CA LEU A 135 4.68 -1.02 -11.76
C LEU A 135 6.03 -0.56 -12.34
N ASN A 136 7.13 -1.24 -12.00
CA ASN A 136 8.45 -1.05 -12.60
C ASN A 136 8.94 0.42 -12.60
N PHE A 137 8.75 1.13 -11.48
CA PHE A 137 9.38 2.44 -11.25
C PHE A 137 10.76 2.26 -10.62
N ASN A 138 11.73 3.05 -11.12
CA ASN A 138 13.04 3.18 -10.49
C ASN A 138 12.95 4.26 -9.42
N SER A 139 13.08 3.88 -8.16
CA SER A 139 13.15 4.82 -7.03
C SER A 139 14.49 4.70 -6.33
N VAL A 140 14.97 5.81 -5.76
CA VAL A 140 16.12 5.77 -4.86
C VAL A 140 15.66 5.11 -3.55
N THR A 141 16.25 3.99 -3.19
CA THR A 141 16.07 3.36 -1.87
C THR A 141 16.83 4.19 -0.84
N VAL A 142 16.11 4.98 -0.05
CA VAL A 142 16.70 5.58 1.16
C VAL A 142 16.80 4.46 2.20
N PRO A 143 18.00 4.15 2.73
CA PRO A 143 18.14 3.17 3.80
C PRO A 143 17.36 3.67 5.02
N GLN A 144 16.31 2.97 5.41
CA GLN A 144 15.68 3.21 6.70
C GLN A 144 16.52 2.53 7.78
N THR A 145 17.04 3.33 8.70
CA THR A 145 17.68 2.84 9.92
C THR A 145 16.62 2.22 10.82
N SER A 146 16.61 0.90 10.95
CA SER A 146 15.84 0.22 11.98
C SER A 146 16.45 0.57 13.34
N SER A 147 15.69 1.21 14.22
CA SER A 147 16.10 1.32 15.62
C SER A 147 16.10 -0.08 16.25
N LEU A 148 17.21 -0.42 16.91
CA LEU A 148 17.39 -1.62 17.74
C LEU A 148 16.64 -1.47 19.07
N GLU A 149 15.34 -1.17 19.01
CA GLU A 149 14.48 -1.25 20.20
C GLU A 149 14.03 -2.70 20.40
N GLU A 150 14.01 -3.16 21.65
CA GLU A 150 13.44 -4.46 21.99
C GLU A 150 12.00 -4.57 21.48
N PRO A 151 11.61 -5.72 20.90
CA PRO A 151 10.29 -5.87 20.31
C PRO A 151 9.20 -5.94 21.40
N ASP A 152 8.46 -4.85 21.56
CA ASP A 152 7.16 -4.89 22.24
C ASP A 152 6.12 -5.59 21.35
N PHE A 153 5.85 -6.85 21.65
CA PHE A 153 4.90 -7.66 20.87
C PHE A 153 3.45 -7.19 20.98
N TYR A 154 3.06 -6.62 22.12
CA TYR A 154 1.70 -6.09 22.30
C TYR A 154 1.49 -4.89 21.40
N LYS A 155 2.41 -3.91 21.47
CA LYS A 155 2.39 -2.72 20.62
C LYS A 155 2.50 -3.07 19.14
N THR A 156 3.31 -4.09 18.81
CA THR A 156 3.44 -4.58 17.42
C THR A 156 2.12 -5.14 16.88
N LYS A 157 1.35 -5.88 17.68
CA LYS A 157 0.03 -6.41 17.27
C LYS A 157 -1.01 -5.32 17.08
N ILE A 158 -1.04 -4.32 17.96
CA ILE A 158 -1.92 -3.14 17.80
C ILE A 158 -1.55 -2.38 16.52
N LYS A 159 -0.26 -2.09 16.32
CA LYS A 159 0.23 -1.42 15.10
C LYS A 159 -0.09 -2.22 13.83
N LEU A 160 -0.01 -3.54 13.88
CA LEU A 160 -0.38 -4.40 12.75
C LEU A 160 -1.85 -4.20 12.37
N CYS A 161 -2.78 -4.17 13.34
CA CYS A 161 -4.19 -3.92 13.07
C CYS A 161 -4.40 -2.56 12.41
N ILE A 162 -3.84 -1.50 12.99
CA ILE A 162 -3.92 -0.12 12.44
C ILE A 162 -3.47 -0.12 10.96
N LEU A 163 -2.30 -0.69 10.68
CA LEU A 163 -1.73 -0.69 9.34
C LEU A 163 -2.51 -1.57 8.36
N LEU A 164 -3.06 -2.71 8.78
CA LEU A 164 -3.87 -3.55 7.90
C LEU A 164 -5.17 -2.84 7.47
N HIS A 165 -5.80 -2.10 8.37
CA HIS A 165 -6.99 -1.30 8.04
C HIS A 165 -6.65 -0.16 7.07
N ALA A 166 -5.65 0.66 7.39
CA ALA A 166 -5.19 1.75 6.52
C ALA A 166 -4.76 1.21 5.14
N PHE A 167 -4.00 0.12 5.13
CA PHE A 167 -3.52 -0.47 3.88
C PHE A 167 -4.63 -1.09 3.05
N ARG A 168 -5.68 -1.66 3.67
CA ARG A 168 -6.85 -2.13 2.92
C ARG A 168 -7.53 -0.98 2.16
N ILE A 169 -7.69 0.19 2.81
CA ILE A 169 -8.28 1.38 2.17
C ILE A 169 -7.40 1.83 0.99
N ARG A 170 -6.08 1.82 1.16
CA ARG A 170 -5.11 2.11 0.10
C ARG A 170 -5.23 1.08 -1.05
N ALA A 171 -5.31 -0.20 -0.75
CA ALA A 171 -5.49 -1.26 -1.74
C ALA A 171 -6.79 -1.12 -2.55
N VAL A 172 -7.89 -0.70 -1.92
CA VAL A 172 -9.14 -0.37 -2.63
C VAL A 172 -8.93 0.79 -3.61
N THR A 173 -8.21 1.83 -3.20
CA THR A 173 -7.90 2.98 -4.07
C THR A 173 -7.05 2.56 -5.27
N ILE A 174 -6.03 1.74 -5.04
CA ILE A 174 -5.18 1.16 -6.09
C ILE A 174 -6.03 0.32 -7.06
N ASP A 175 -6.88 -0.57 -6.55
CA ASP A 175 -7.70 -1.44 -7.38
C ASP A 175 -8.71 -0.68 -8.25
N ARG A 176 -9.32 0.38 -7.70
CA ARG A 176 -10.18 1.29 -8.46
C ARG A 176 -9.43 1.94 -9.61
N MET A 177 -8.22 2.45 -9.36
CA MET A 177 -7.40 3.07 -10.40
C MET A 177 -6.98 2.06 -11.47
N MET A 178 -6.53 0.87 -11.07
CA MET A 178 -6.16 -0.17 -12.04
C MET A 178 -7.36 -0.65 -12.86
N SER A 179 -8.54 -0.70 -12.26
CA SER A 179 -9.79 -1.01 -12.97
C SER A 179 -10.12 0.07 -14.00
N TYR A 180 -10.05 1.35 -13.60
CA TYR A 180 -10.28 2.50 -14.48
C TYR A 180 -9.31 2.50 -15.69
N LEU A 181 -8.02 2.27 -15.46
CA LEU A 181 -7.02 2.20 -16.53
C LEU A 181 -7.20 1.00 -17.46
N ASN A 182 -7.84 -0.08 -17.00
CA ASN A 182 -8.08 -1.28 -17.81
C ASN A 182 -9.38 -1.17 -18.62
N SER A 183 -10.34 -0.34 -18.20
CA SER A 183 -11.60 -0.11 -18.91
C SER A 183 -11.54 1.04 -19.93
N SER A 184 -10.46 1.83 -19.92
CA SER A 184 -10.23 2.99 -20.79
C SER A 184 -9.32 2.65 -21.97
#